data_AF-A0A930Y5U7-F1
#
_entry.id   AF-A0A930Y5U7-F1
#
_cell.length_a   1.000
_cell.length_b   1.000
_cell.length_c   1.000
_cell.angle_alpha   90.00
_cell.angle_beta   90.00
_cell.angle_gamma   90.00
#
_symmetry.space_group_name_H-M   'P 1'
#
loop_
_entity.id
_entity.type
_entity.pdbx_description
1 polymer ?
#
loop_
_entity_poly.entity_id
_entity_poly.type
_entity_poly.pdbx_seq_one_letter_code
_entity_poly.pdbx_strand_id
1 'polypeptide(L)'
;MPSTPKLVYALWSPDASVMHSAAWRAELAAAGARRVQVNVCDGPVAGALRLDAGATAVGGFVSLWDVAADAVTPVVARAARVVCGWEVEERRPLEPPEVWDGSRADALANVAMLRRPQELSVEEYRHRWLVDHTPVAIATQGTFGYVQNVVQRAVTALPDGVEPVAAIVEELFSMAAVTDMHAFYGTDGTPQDLAERMQQMMASVARFGADTGLDLVPTSRSCHALDESAPEAVRQASRLATSGEVKNGSSRERSRSSR
;
A
#
# COMPACT_ATOMS: atom_id res chain seq x y z
N MET A 1 17.14 19.55 0.90
CA MET A 1 16.70 18.62 -0.16
C MET A 1 15.25 18.31 0.16
N PRO A 2 14.27 18.49 -0.75
CA PRO A 2 12.95 17.90 -0.49
C PRO A 2 13.16 16.40 -0.29
N SER A 3 12.62 15.83 0.80
CA SER A 3 12.60 14.38 0.99
C SER A 3 11.92 13.78 -0.23
N THR A 4 12.56 12.84 -0.91
CA THR A 4 11.96 12.22 -2.08
C THR A 4 10.66 11.51 -1.66
N PRO A 5 9.56 11.69 -2.39
CA PRO A 5 8.25 11.21 -1.95
C PRO A 5 8.20 9.68 -1.87
N LYS A 6 7.48 9.17 -0.86
CA LYS A 6 6.99 7.79 -0.85
C LYS A 6 5.68 7.74 -1.63
N LEU A 7 5.52 6.71 -2.45
CA LEU A 7 4.27 6.38 -3.12
C LEU A 7 3.71 5.10 -2.52
N VAL A 8 2.40 5.08 -2.27
CA VAL A 8 1.68 3.87 -1.87
C VAL A 8 0.55 3.65 -2.86
N TYR A 9 0.44 2.42 -3.36
CA TYR A 9 -0.62 2.00 -4.25
C TYR A 9 -1.47 0.92 -3.57
N ALA A 10 -2.79 1.05 -3.64
CA ALA A 10 -3.75 -0.01 -3.33
C ALA A 10 -4.20 -0.69 -4.63
N LEU A 11 -4.28 -2.01 -4.62
CA LEU A 11 -4.53 -2.83 -5.79
C LEU A 11 -5.78 -3.69 -5.58
N TRP A 12 -6.70 -3.65 -6.53
CA TRP A 12 -7.88 -4.54 -6.56
C TRP A 12 -7.70 -5.62 -7.62
N SER A 13 -8.00 -6.86 -7.22
CA SER A 13 -7.69 -8.05 -8.02
C SER A 13 -6.22 -8.08 -8.50
N PRO A 14 -5.24 -7.98 -7.59
CA PRO A 14 -3.84 -8.07 -7.98
C PRO A 14 -3.46 -9.46 -8.46
N ASP A 15 -2.49 -9.51 -9.37
CA ASP A 15 -1.77 -10.72 -9.75
C ASP A 15 -0.48 -10.82 -8.93
N ALA A 16 -0.53 -11.60 -7.85
CA ALA A 16 0.62 -11.81 -6.98
C ALA A 16 1.82 -12.42 -7.73
N SER A 17 1.59 -13.21 -8.79
CA SER A 17 2.68 -13.79 -9.59
C SER A 17 3.47 -12.71 -10.33
N VAL A 18 2.79 -11.66 -10.81
CA VAL A 18 3.42 -10.48 -11.41
C VAL A 18 4.19 -9.69 -10.36
N MET A 19 3.56 -9.39 -9.23
CA MET A 19 4.15 -8.59 -8.14
C MET A 19 5.44 -9.22 -7.57
N HIS A 20 5.54 -10.54 -7.55
CA HIS A 20 6.74 -11.26 -7.10
C HIS A 20 7.71 -11.64 -8.23
N SER A 21 7.42 -11.29 -9.49
CA SER A 21 8.27 -11.62 -10.62
C SER A 21 9.54 -10.75 -10.69
N ALA A 22 10.65 -11.35 -11.12
CA ALA A 22 11.89 -10.60 -11.39
C ALA A 22 11.74 -9.61 -12.55
N ALA A 23 10.90 -9.93 -13.54
CA ALA A 23 10.63 -9.07 -14.68
C ALA A 23 9.96 -7.76 -14.25
N TRP A 24 8.90 -7.82 -13.43
CA TRP A 24 8.22 -6.64 -12.92
C TRP A 24 9.15 -5.77 -12.06
N ARG A 25 9.98 -6.38 -11.20
CA ARG A 25 11.00 -5.65 -10.43
C ARG A 25 12.02 -4.94 -11.31
N ALA A 26 12.47 -5.56 -12.40
CA ALA A 26 13.38 -4.95 -13.35
C ALA A 26 12.74 -3.77 -14.12
N GLU A 27 11.44 -3.84 -14.41
CA GLU A 27 10.69 -2.72 -14.99
C GLU A 27 10.55 -1.55 -14.00
N LEU A 28 10.25 -1.82 -12.72
CA LEU A 28 10.24 -0.80 -11.67
C LEU A 28 11.61 -0.12 -11.51
N ALA A 29 12.68 -0.91 -11.52
CA ALA A 29 14.05 -0.40 -11.48
C ALA A 29 14.38 0.49 -12.69
N ALA A 30 13.98 0.07 -13.89
CA ALA A 30 14.14 0.84 -15.12
C ALA A 30 13.32 2.16 -15.11
N ALA A 31 12.20 2.19 -14.39
CA ALA A 31 11.41 3.41 -14.14
C ALA A 31 12.01 4.31 -13.04
N GLY A 32 13.11 3.90 -12.41
CA GLY A 32 13.87 4.69 -11.44
C GLY A 32 13.63 4.32 -9.97
N ALA A 33 12.79 3.33 -9.68
CA ALA A 33 12.59 2.87 -8.31
C ALA A 33 13.82 2.12 -7.80
N ARG A 34 14.30 2.43 -6.58
CA ARG A 34 15.46 1.77 -5.97
C ARG A 34 15.10 0.70 -4.94
N ARG A 35 13.86 0.70 -4.49
CA ARG A 35 13.32 -0.29 -3.56
C ARG A 35 11.81 -0.36 -3.70
N VAL A 36 11.27 -1.54 -3.46
CA VAL A 36 9.83 -1.80 -3.48
C VAL A 36 9.46 -2.69 -2.30
N GLN A 37 8.35 -2.35 -1.65
CA GLN A 37 7.67 -3.22 -0.71
C GLN A 37 6.37 -3.70 -1.33
N VAL A 38 6.13 -5.00 -1.21
CA VAL A 38 4.94 -5.67 -1.72
C VAL A 38 4.16 -6.24 -0.54
N ASN A 39 2.87 -5.95 -0.51
CA ASN A 39 1.91 -6.47 0.45
C ASN A 39 0.82 -7.23 -0.33
N VAL A 40 0.64 -8.53 -0.07
CA VAL A 40 -0.34 -9.37 -0.77
C VAL A 40 -1.29 -10.06 0.20
N CYS A 41 -2.58 -10.11 -0.13
CA CYS A 41 -3.52 -11.01 0.53
C CYS A 41 -3.28 -12.44 0.01
N ASP A 42 -2.76 -13.33 0.87
CA ASP A 42 -2.43 -14.71 0.51
C ASP A 42 -2.90 -15.72 1.59
N GLY A 43 -2.72 -17.01 1.30
CA GLY A 43 -3.18 -18.10 2.16
C GLY A 43 -2.75 -18.00 3.64
N PRO A 44 -1.47 -17.71 3.94
CA PRO A 44 -0.98 -17.58 5.32
C PRO A 44 -1.69 -16.54 6.19
N VAL A 45 -2.27 -15.49 5.60
CA VAL A 45 -2.94 -14.40 6.35
C VAL A 45 -4.46 -14.39 6.15
N ALA A 46 -5.02 -15.34 5.40
CA ALA A 46 -6.44 -15.35 5.02
C ALA A 46 -7.41 -15.47 6.21
N GLY A 47 -6.95 -15.98 7.36
CA GLY A 47 -7.76 -16.11 8.58
C GLY A 47 -7.82 -14.85 9.45
N ALA A 48 -7.00 -13.83 9.15
CA ALA A 48 -6.89 -12.63 9.96
C ALA A 48 -8.14 -11.74 9.85
N LEU A 49 -8.35 -10.90 10.86
CA LEU A 49 -9.42 -9.91 10.86
C LEU A 49 -9.31 -9.02 9.61
N ARG A 50 -10.40 -8.96 8.85
CA ARG A 50 -10.53 -8.13 7.66
C ARG A 50 -11.78 -7.27 7.78
N LEU A 51 -11.66 -6.01 7.37
CA LEU A 51 -12.77 -5.09 7.20
C LEU A 51 -12.71 -4.52 5.78
N ASP A 52 -13.84 -4.49 5.09
CA ASP A 52 -13.96 -3.95 3.73
C ASP A 52 -14.96 -2.79 3.76
N ALA A 53 -14.50 -1.58 3.43
CA ALA A 53 -15.37 -0.40 3.37
C ALA A 53 -16.15 -0.35 2.05
N GLY A 54 -15.58 -0.89 0.98
CA GLY A 54 -16.15 -0.87 -0.37
C GLY A 54 -16.74 -2.21 -0.82
N ALA A 55 -17.53 -2.17 -1.90
CA ALA A 55 -18.10 -3.37 -2.52
C ALA A 55 -17.04 -4.32 -3.13
N THR A 56 -15.85 -3.79 -3.45
CA THR A 56 -14.73 -4.59 -3.92
C THR A 56 -13.57 -4.50 -2.94
N ALA A 57 -13.13 -5.66 -2.46
CA ALA A 57 -12.03 -5.84 -1.54
C ALA A 57 -10.67 -5.43 -2.15
N VAL A 58 -9.89 -4.64 -1.41
CA VAL A 58 -8.47 -4.39 -1.73
C VAL A 58 -7.69 -5.69 -1.54
N GLY A 59 -6.92 -6.09 -2.55
CA GLY A 59 -6.18 -7.37 -2.56
C GLY A 59 -4.68 -7.25 -2.28
N GLY A 60 -4.14 -6.03 -2.22
CA GLY A 60 -2.73 -5.82 -1.94
C GLY A 60 -2.29 -4.37 -2.06
N PHE A 61 -1.03 -4.13 -1.70
CA PHE A 61 -0.41 -2.82 -1.77
C PHE A 61 1.01 -2.90 -2.33
N VAL A 62 1.45 -1.79 -2.91
CA VAL A 62 2.84 -1.58 -3.35
C VAL A 62 3.32 -0.26 -2.79
N SER A 63 4.42 -0.27 -2.04
CA SER A 63 5.10 0.95 -1.61
C SER A 63 6.43 1.12 -2.36
N LEU A 64 6.67 2.33 -2.83
CA LEU A 64 7.85 2.72 -3.59
C LEU A 64 8.41 4.03 -3.01
N TRP A 65 9.72 4.19 -3.05
CA TRP A 65 10.42 5.36 -2.53
C TRP A 65 11.29 5.96 -3.62
N ASP A 66 11.52 7.25 -3.49
CA ASP A 66 12.49 7.98 -4.29
C ASP A 66 12.24 7.95 -5.81
N VAL A 67 10.97 7.82 -6.21
CA VAL A 67 10.56 7.67 -7.62
C VAL A 67 9.38 8.59 -7.96
N ALA A 68 9.35 9.08 -9.19
CA ALA A 68 8.26 9.89 -9.70
C ALA A 68 7.03 9.02 -10.06
N ALA A 69 5.84 9.49 -9.71
CA ALA A 69 4.61 8.72 -9.89
C ALA A 69 4.27 8.45 -11.36
N ASP A 70 4.50 9.42 -12.24
CA ASP A 70 4.28 9.29 -13.68
C ASP A 70 5.16 8.21 -14.32
N ALA A 71 6.39 8.04 -13.84
CA ALA A 71 7.30 7.01 -14.32
C ALA A 71 6.88 5.61 -13.88
N VAL A 72 6.43 5.43 -12.64
CA VAL A 72 6.23 4.09 -12.05
C VAL A 72 4.78 3.59 -12.10
N THR A 73 3.79 4.49 -12.12
CA THR A 73 2.36 4.12 -12.13
C THR A 73 2.00 3.17 -13.27
N PRO A 74 2.45 3.37 -14.54
CA PRO A 74 2.13 2.45 -15.62
C PRO A 74 2.66 1.03 -15.39
N VAL A 75 3.80 0.88 -14.70
CA VAL A 75 4.39 -0.43 -14.35
C VAL A 75 3.58 -1.10 -13.25
N VAL A 76 3.18 -0.35 -12.20
CA VAL A 76 2.33 -0.88 -11.12
C VAL A 76 0.95 -1.29 -11.65
N ALA A 77 0.37 -0.52 -12.57
CA ALA A 77 -0.93 -0.79 -13.17
C ALA A 77 -1.04 -2.15 -13.89
N ARG A 78 0.10 -2.75 -14.30
CA ARG A 78 0.12 -4.08 -14.93
C ARG A 78 -0.14 -5.22 -13.94
N ALA A 79 -0.01 -4.96 -12.65
CA ALA A 79 -0.12 -5.97 -11.60
C ALA A 79 -1.56 -6.12 -11.05
N ALA A 80 -2.54 -5.34 -11.51
CA ALA A 80 -3.91 -5.41 -11.00
C ALA A 80 -4.94 -4.87 -12.00
N ARG A 81 -6.22 -5.20 -11.77
CA ARG A 81 -7.31 -4.67 -12.59
C ARG A 81 -7.58 -3.19 -12.32
N VAL A 82 -7.48 -2.76 -11.06
CA VAL A 82 -7.65 -1.37 -10.64
C VAL A 82 -6.54 -1.02 -9.67
N VAL A 83 -5.94 0.16 -9.86
CA VAL A 83 -4.87 0.69 -9.01
C VAL A 83 -5.23 2.11 -8.60
N CYS A 84 -5.17 2.37 -7.29
CA CYS A 84 -5.22 3.73 -6.75
C CYS A 84 -3.88 4.05 -6.08
N GLY A 85 -3.28 5.19 -6.40
CA GLY A 85 -1.99 5.60 -5.87
C GLY A 85 -2.05 6.92 -5.12
N TRP A 86 -1.19 7.07 -4.12
CA TRP A 86 -1.01 8.29 -3.35
C TRP A 86 0.45 8.62 -3.14
N GLU A 87 0.76 9.91 -3.16
CA GLU A 87 1.97 10.46 -2.57
C GLU A 87 1.74 10.65 -1.07
N VAL A 88 2.67 10.17 -0.25
CA VAL A 88 2.53 10.13 1.21
C VAL A 88 3.76 10.66 1.92
N GLU A 89 3.53 11.20 3.11
CA GLU A 89 4.57 11.47 4.10
C GLU A 89 4.61 10.32 5.10
N GLU A 90 5.75 9.64 5.18
CA GLU A 90 5.95 8.48 6.04
C GLU A 90 6.41 8.91 7.45
N ARG A 91 5.81 8.31 8.47
CA ARG A 91 6.27 8.32 9.86
C ARG A 91 6.38 6.88 10.35
N ARG A 92 7.37 6.62 11.21
CA ARG A 92 7.62 5.29 11.78
C ARG A 92 7.64 5.35 13.31
N PRO A 93 6.48 5.49 14.00
CA PRO A 93 6.44 5.49 15.45
C PRO A 93 7.03 4.22 16.11
N LEU A 94 6.94 3.08 15.42
CA LEU A 94 7.59 1.84 15.82
C LEU A 94 8.29 1.24 14.59
N GLU A 95 9.62 1.20 14.61
CA GLU A 95 10.41 0.80 13.43
C GLU A 95 10.20 -0.69 13.11
N PRO A 96 9.65 -1.05 11.93
CA PRO A 96 9.51 -2.46 11.57
C PRO A 96 10.88 -3.07 11.28
N PRO A 97 11.13 -4.34 11.62
CA PRO A 97 12.28 -5.05 11.08
C PRO A 97 12.14 -5.17 9.55
N GLU A 98 13.22 -4.89 8.82
CA GLU A 98 13.24 -4.92 7.36
C GLU A 98 14.38 -5.78 6.84
N VAL A 99 14.04 -6.70 5.95
CA VAL A 99 14.99 -7.48 5.15
C VAL A 99 14.68 -7.19 3.69
N TRP A 100 15.66 -6.64 2.97
CA TRP A 100 15.49 -6.13 1.60
C TRP A 100 15.90 -7.14 0.51
N ASP A 101 15.76 -8.43 0.78
CA ASP A 101 16.13 -9.53 -0.12
C ASP A 101 14.93 -10.19 -0.83
N GLY A 102 13.72 -9.71 -0.56
CA GLY A 102 12.48 -10.24 -1.11
C GLY A 102 11.88 -11.41 -0.35
N SER A 103 12.48 -11.81 0.77
CA SER A 103 11.88 -12.81 1.65
C SER A 103 10.56 -12.29 2.23
N ARG A 104 9.62 -13.22 2.46
CA ARG A 104 8.39 -12.93 3.18
C ARG A 104 8.76 -12.69 4.64
N ALA A 105 8.30 -11.57 5.21
CA ALA A 105 8.41 -11.33 6.64
C ALA A 105 7.63 -12.40 7.42
N ASP A 106 8.17 -12.85 8.56
CA ASP A 106 7.45 -13.73 9.49
C ASP A 106 6.47 -12.92 10.35
N ALA A 107 5.51 -12.29 9.69
CA ALA A 107 4.56 -11.37 10.28
C ALA A 107 3.24 -11.35 9.51
N LEU A 108 2.16 -11.06 10.23
CA LEU A 108 0.97 -10.46 9.63
C LEU A 108 1.26 -8.97 9.45
N ALA A 109 1.27 -8.49 8.21
CA ALA A 109 1.30 -7.06 7.91
C ALA A 109 -0.14 -6.59 7.63
N ASN A 110 -0.76 -5.96 8.62
CA ASN A 110 -2.13 -5.48 8.52
C ASN A 110 -2.12 -4.04 7.99
N VAL A 111 -2.81 -3.79 6.89
CA VAL A 111 -2.82 -2.46 6.26
C VAL A 111 -4.20 -1.82 6.40
N ALA A 112 -4.26 -0.70 7.12
CA ALA A 112 -5.47 0.08 7.32
C ALA A 112 -5.51 1.29 6.36
N MET A 113 -6.60 1.45 5.61
CA MET A 113 -6.87 2.67 4.82
C MET A 113 -7.88 3.54 5.56
N LEU A 114 -7.43 4.71 5.99
CA LEU A 114 -8.19 5.60 6.85
C LEU A 114 -8.80 6.74 6.03
N ARG A 115 -10.08 6.99 6.27
CA ARG A 115 -10.81 8.13 5.72
C ARG A 115 -10.96 9.19 6.81
N ARG A 116 -11.01 10.46 6.40
CA ARG A 116 -11.26 11.57 7.31
C ARG A 116 -12.75 11.89 7.28
N PRO A 117 -13.46 11.89 8.43
CA PRO A 117 -14.83 12.40 8.51
C PRO A 117 -14.91 13.84 8.02
N GLN A 118 -15.97 14.17 7.27
CA GLN A 118 -16.11 15.51 6.66
C GLN A 118 -16.20 16.62 7.74
N GLU A 119 -16.70 16.27 8.92
CA GLU A 119 -16.90 17.13 10.07
C GLU A 119 -15.59 17.51 10.78
N LEU A 120 -14.52 16.73 10.61
CA LEU A 120 -13.22 17.02 11.21
C LEU A 120 -12.36 17.84 10.25
N SER A 121 -11.73 18.91 10.73
CA SER A 121 -10.68 19.56 9.93
C SER A 121 -9.51 18.61 9.68
N VAL A 122 -8.70 18.89 8.66
CA VAL A 122 -7.47 18.10 8.40
C VAL A 122 -6.53 18.13 9.61
N GLU A 123 -6.40 19.29 10.26
CA GLU A 123 -5.58 19.47 11.45
C GLU A 123 -6.09 18.65 12.63
N GLU A 124 -7.39 18.72 12.92
CA GLU A 124 -8.01 17.98 14.02
C GLU A 124 -7.91 16.47 13.80
N TYR A 125 -8.20 15.99 12.59
CA TYR A 125 -8.03 14.59 12.22
C TYR A 125 -6.59 14.12 12.44
N ARG A 126 -5.60 14.88 11.95
CA ARG A 126 -4.18 14.56 12.12
C ARG A 126 -3.78 14.60 13.59
N HIS A 127 -4.26 15.54 14.39
CA HIS A 127 -3.97 15.59 15.82
C HIS A 127 -4.51 14.34 16.53
N ARG A 128 -5.81 14.06 16.39
CA ARG A 128 -6.45 12.90 17.02
C ARG A 128 -5.83 11.57 16.61
N TRP A 129 -5.43 11.45 15.35
CA TRP A 129 -4.79 10.23 14.88
C TRP A 129 -3.30 10.15 15.25
N LEU A 130 -2.49 11.11 14.80
CA LEU A 130 -1.04 11.05 14.92
C LEU A 130 -0.54 11.28 16.35
N VAL A 131 -1.25 12.08 17.15
CA VAL A 131 -0.88 12.45 18.51
C VAL A 131 -1.63 11.60 19.53
N ASP A 132 -2.97 11.59 19.49
CA ASP A 132 -3.75 10.93 20.54
C ASP A 132 -3.88 9.41 20.35
N HIS A 133 -4.09 8.95 19.11
CA HIS A 133 -4.35 7.54 18.83
C HIS A 133 -3.07 6.70 18.76
N THR A 134 -1.99 7.21 18.15
CA THR A 134 -0.69 6.51 18.04
C THR A 134 -0.24 5.82 19.33
N PRO A 135 -0.16 6.49 20.51
CA PRO A 135 0.26 5.83 21.75
C PRO A 135 -0.74 4.77 22.23
N VAL A 136 -2.04 4.95 21.98
CA VAL A 136 -3.06 3.96 22.33
C VAL A 136 -2.90 2.70 21.48
N ALA A 137 -2.69 2.84 20.17
CA ALA A 137 -2.45 1.71 19.28
C ALA A 137 -1.23 0.88 19.74
N ILE A 138 -0.10 1.55 19.97
CA ILE A 138 1.11 0.88 20.45
C ILE A 138 0.90 0.19 21.82
N ALA A 139 0.15 0.81 22.74
CA ALA A 139 -0.04 0.27 24.08
C ALA A 139 -1.05 -0.90 24.14
N THR A 140 -2.08 -0.88 23.27
CA THR A 140 -3.23 -1.81 23.36
C THR A 140 -3.16 -2.96 22.37
N GLN A 141 -2.16 -2.98 21.48
CA GLN A 141 -1.97 -4.03 20.49
C GLN A 141 -0.63 -4.74 20.65
N GLY A 142 -0.56 -5.99 20.20
CA GLY A 142 0.68 -6.77 20.10
C GLY A 142 1.54 -6.42 18.88
N THR A 143 1.43 -5.19 18.38
CA THR A 143 2.15 -4.72 17.20
C THR A 143 3.63 -4.50 17.53
N PHE A 144 4.52 -4.95 16.66
CA PHE A 144 5.97 -4.75 16.78
C PHE A 144 6.56 -3.87 15.68
N GLY A 145 5.74 -3.41 14.73
CA GLY A 145 6.12 -2.43 13.71
C GLY A 145 4.90 -1.58 13.36
N TYR A 146 5.08 -0.26 13.26
CA TYR A 146 4.00 0.69 13.00
C TYR A 146 4.46 1.80 12.07
N VAL A 147 3.94 1.79 10.85
CA VAL A 147 4.25 2.77 9.81
C VAL A 147 2.99 3.53 9.44
N GLN A 148 3.05 4.86 9.52
CA GLN A 148 1.96 5.76 9.20
C GLN A 148 2.29 6.53 7.92
N ASN A 149 1.40 6.50 6.95
CA ASN A 149 1.54 7.21 5.69
C ASN A 149 0.43 8.25 5.59
N VAL A 150 0.79 9.51 5.80
CA VAL A 150 -0.14 10.64 5.67
C VAL A 150 -0.29 10.96 4.19
N VAL A 151 -1.50 10.82 3.64
CA VAL A 151 -1.74 11.12 2.23
C VAL A 151 -1.62 12.63 2.00
N GLN A 152 -0.78 13.01 1.03
CA GLN A 152 -0.63 14.39 0.59
C GLN A 152 -1.51 14.67 -0.63
N ARG A 153 -1.54 13.73 -1.58
CA ARG A 153 -2.38 13.81 -2.79
C ARG A 153 -2.51 12.44 -3.45
N ALA A 154 -3.59 12.24 -4.21
CA ALA A 154 -3.68 11.12 -5.14
C ALA A 154 -2.73 11.33 -6.34
N VAL A 155 -2.17 10.24 -6.86
CA VAL A 155 -1.36 10.23 -8.10
C VAL A 155 -2.04 9.49 -9.25
N THR A 156 -3.19 8.87 -8.98
CA THR A 156 -4.10 8.29 -9.97
C THR A 156 -5.48 8.94 -9.83
N ALA A 157 -6.30 8.84 -10.87
CA ALA A 157 -7.73 9.11 -10.72
C ALA A 157 -8.35 8.06 -9.78
N LEU A 158 -9.21 8.49 -8.86
CA LEU A 158 -9.98 7.57 -8.03
C LEU A 158 -11.17 7.05 -8.86
N PRO A 159 -11.42 5.73 -8.90
CA PRO A 159 -12.60 5.17 -9.53
C PRO A 159 -13.88 5.66 -8.86
N ASP A 160 -14.98 5.64 -9.61
CA ASP A 160 -16.31 5.94 -9.06
C ASP A 160 -16.62 5.03 -7.86
N GLY A 161 -17.14 5.63 -6.79
CA GLY A 161 -17.48 4.93 -5.55
C GLY A 161 -16.29 4.65 -4.61
N VAL A 162 -15.06 5.02 -4.97
CA VAL A 162 -13.92 4.98 -4.04
C VAL A 162 -13.78 6.32 -3.34
N GLU A 163 -14.09 6.35 -2.05
CA GLU A 163 -13.95 7.57 -1.25
C GLU A 163 -12.47 7.98 -1.05
N PRO A 164 -12.18 9.28 -0.94
CA PRO A 164 -10.82 9.77 -0.69
C PRO A 164 -10.21 9.21 0.61
N VAL A 165 -9.02 8.63 0.48
CA VAL A 165 -8.21 8.14 1.61
C VAL A 165 -7.36 9.29 2.16
N ALA A 166 -7.37 9.46 3.47
CA ALA A 166 -6.58 10.48 4.17
C ALA A 166 -5.25 9.93 4.71
N ALA A 167 -5.18 8.62 4.98
CA ALA A 167 -3.98 7.96 5.45
C ALA A 167 -3.97 6.46 5.19
N ILE A 168 -2.78 5.89 5.15
CA ILE A 168 -2.56 4.44 5.04
C ILE A 168 -1.60 4.02 6.15
N VAL A 169 -1.95 2.98 6.90
CA VAL A 169 -1.20 2.53 8.05
C VAL A 169 -0.83 1.07 7.87
N GLU A 170 0.42 0.72 8.18
CA GLU A 170 0.86 -0.67 8.23
C GLU A 170 1.27 -1.01 9.67
N GLU A 171 0.73 -2.12 10.17
CA GLU A 171 1.05 -2.68 11.47
C GLU A 171 1.57 -4.11 11.30
N LEU A 172 2.65 -4.45 12.00
CA LEU A 172 3.23 -5.79 11.99
C LEU A 172 2.91 -6.53 13.28
N PHE A 173 2.28 -7.69 13.14
CA PHE A 173 1.94 -8.59 14.24
C PHE A 173 2.60 -9.95 14.06
N SER A 174 2.76 -10.69 15.15
CA SER A 174 3.18 -12.09 15.06
C SER A 174 2.17 -12.91 14.23
N MET A 175 2.62 -13.98 13.58
CA MET A 175 1.72 -14.84 12.80
C MET A 175 0.60 -15.48 13.63
N ALA A 176 0.77 -15.60 14.97
CA ALA A 176 -0.29 -16.06 15.86
C ALA A 176 -1.53 -15.13 15.83
N ALA A 177 -1.32 -13.83 15.61
CA ALA A 177 -2.40 -12.83 15.55
C ALA A 177 -3.37 -13.04 14.37
N VAL A 178 -3.02 -13.90 13.40
CA VAL A 178 -3.94 -14.30 12.32
C VAL A 178 -5.18 -15.00 12.88
N THR A 179 -5.05 -15.77 13.97
CA THR A 179 -6.18 -16.53 14.54
C THR A 179 -6.39 -16.31 16.04
N ASP A 180 -5.50 -15.58 16.71
CA ASP A 180 -5.54 -15.34 18.15
C ASP A 180 -5.66 -13.85 18.47
N MET A 181 -6.80 -13.46 19.06
CA MET A 181 -7.05 -12.08 19.49
C MET A 181 -6.18 -11.66 20.68
N HIS A 182 -5.75 -12.60 21.54
CA HIS A 182 -4.80 -12.28 22.60
C HIS A 182 -3.43 -11.91 22.01
N ALA A 183 -2.99 -12.60 20.96
CA ALA A 183 -1.78 -12.24 20.23
C ALA A 183 -1.93 -10.90 19.48
N PHE A 184 -3.10 -10.62 18.88
CA PHE A 184 -3.37 -9.35 18.20
C PHE A 184 -3.38 -8.15 19.16
N TYR A 185 -4.00 -8.29 20.32
CA TYR A 185 -4.08 -7.23 21.34
C TYR A 185 -2.90 -7.23 22.35
N GLY A 186 -1.99 -8.21 22.27
CA GLY A 186 -0.82 -8.28 23.15
C GLY A 186 -1.17 -8.44 24.64
N THR A 187 -2.21 -9.21 24.94
CA THR A 187 -2.74 -9.38 26.30
C THR A 187 -1.98 -10.45 27.10
N ASP A 188 -2.24 -10.53 28.41
CA ASP A 188 -1.76 -11.61 29.29
C ASP A 188 -2.49 -12.97 29.13
N GLY A 189 -3.48 -13.04 28.23
CA GLY A 189 -4.30 -14.23 27.97
C GLY A 189 -5.62 -14.25 28.75
N THR A 190 -5.91 -13.25 29.58
CA THR A 190 -7.18 -13.15 30.30
C THR A 190 -8.26 -12.47 29.46
N PRO A 191 -9.54 -12.90 29.55
CA PRO A 191 -10.65 -12.21 28.88
C PRO A 191 -10.85 -10.76 29.33
N GLN A 192 -10.47 -10.44 30.58
CA GLN A 192 -10.59 -9.09 31.13
C GLN A 192 -9.61 -8.12 30.48
N ASP A 193 -8.32 -8.47 30.40
CA ASP A 193 -7.31 -7.62 29.74
C ASP A 193 -7.65 -7.43 28.25
N LEU A 194 -8.10 -8.50 27.58
CA LEU A 194 -8.57 -8.41 26.19
C LEU A 194 -9.72 -7.41 26.05
N ALA A 195 -10.75 -7.50 26.90
CA ALA A 195 -11.90 -6.60 26.85
C ALA A 195 -11.49 -5.14 27.10
N GLU A 196 -10.61 -4.89 28.08
CA GLU A 196 -10.12 -3.55 28.41
C GLU A 196 -9.33 -2.92 27.26
N ARG A 197 -8.40 -3.66 26.64
CA ARG A 197 -7.63 -3.19 25.49
C ARG A 197 -8.50 -2.92 24.27
N MET A 198 -9.42 -3.84 23.97
CA MET A 198 -10.40 -3.64 22.88
C MET A 198 -11.25 -2.39 23.11
N GLN A 199 -11.73 -2.16 24.33
CA GLN A 199 -12.53 -0.98 24.65
C GLN A 199 -11.72 0.31 24.48
N GLN A 200 -10.48 0.36 24.97
CA GLN A 200 -9.61 1.52 24.81
C GLN A 200 -9.29 1.81 23.34
N MET A 201 -9.00 0.75 22.57
CA MET A 201 -8.74 0.84 21.14
C MET A 201 -9.96 1.38 20.39
N MET A 202 -11.14 0.79 20.56
CA MET A 202 -12.37 1.23 19.88
C MET A 202 -12.77 2.65 20.27
N ALA A 203 -12.65 3.01 21.55
CA ALA A 203 -12.89 4.39 22.00
C ALA A 203 -11.90 5.38 21.38
N SER A 204 -10.67 4.96 21.06
CA SER A 204 -9.68 5.77 20.37
C SER A 204 -9.97 5.91 18.88
N VAL A 205 -10.31 4.81 18.22
CA VAL A 205 -10.70 4.73 16.80
C VAL A 205 -11.88 5.65 16.49
N ALA A 206 -12.92 5.63 17.34
CA ALA A 206 -14.10 6.47 17.17
C ALA A 206 -13.80 7.98 17.23
N ARG A 207 -12.77 8.42 17.97
CA ARG A 207 -12.46 9.86 18.09
C ARG A 207 -11.98 10.47 16.78
N PHE A 208 -11.28 9.72 15.94
CA PHE A 208 -10.82 10.19 14.63
C PHE A 208 -11.63 9.63 13.45
N GLY A 209 -12.68 8.86 13.74
CA GLY A 209 -13.72 8.42 12.80
C GLY A 209 -13.37 7.20 11.95
N ALA A 210 -12.36 6.42 12.35
CA ALA A 210 -12.02 5.18 11.65
C ALA A 210 -12.87 3.96 12.09
N ASP A 211 -13.88 4.18 12.92
CA ASP A 211 -14.92 3.20 13.26
C ASP A 211 -15.93 3.01 12.11
N THR A 212 -15.87 3.89 11.10
CA THR A 212 -16.65 3.81 9.87
C THR A 212 -15.76 3.90 8.64
N GLY A 213 -16.14 3.21 7.56
CA GLY A 213 -15.43 3.30 6.28
C GLY A 213 -13.95 2.90 6.35
N LEU A 214 -13.58 1.96 7.22
CA LEU A 214 -12.22 1.43 7.33
C LEU A 214 -12.04 0.22 6.42
N ASP A 215 -11.03 0.25 5.56
CA ASP A 215 -10.48 -0.99 4.98
C ASP A 215 -9.34 -1.46 5.89
N LEU A 216 -9.45 -2.68 6.43
CA LEU A 216 -8.41 -3.35 7.20
C LEU A 216 -8.03 -4.62 6.46
N VAL A 217 -6.84 -4.61 5.86
CA VAL A 217 -6.44 -5.57 4.84
C VAL A 217 -5.27 -6.40 5.37
N PRO A 218 -5.49 -7.69 5.71
CA PRO A 218 -4.41 -8.55 6.14
C PRO A 218 -3.53 -8.94 4.96
N THR A 219 -2.21 -8.75 5.10
CA THR A 219 -1.25 -9.04 4.04
C THR A 219 0.00 -9.74 4.55
N SER A 220 0.63 -10.49 3.65
CA SER A 220 2.04 -10.87 3.75
C SER A 220 2.89 -9.75 3.16
N ARG A 221 4.03 -9.43 3.79
CA ARG A 221 4.96 -8.36 3.38
C ARG A 221 6.28 -8.93 2.86
N SER A 222 6.80 -8.39 1.77
CA SER A 222 8.18 -8.62 1.31
C SER A 222 8.81 -7.33 0.78
N CYS A 223 10.07 -7.08 1.13
CA CYS A 223 10.81 -5.88 0.76
C CYS A 223 11.98 -6.24 -0.18
N HIS A 224 12.14 -5.51 -1.28
CA HIS A 224 13.20 -5.74 -2.26
C HIS A 224 14.03 -4.49 -2.47
N ALA A 225 15.35 -4.60 -2.35
CA ALA A 225 16.25 -3.67 -3.03
C ALA A 225 16.17 -3.91 -4.54
N LEU A 226 16.19 -2.82 -5.31
CA LEU A 226 16.15 -2.86 -6.78
C LEU A 226 17.49 -2.34 -7.30
N ASP A 227 18.29 -3.22 -7.87
CA ASP A 227 19.54 -2.84 -8.52
C ASP A 227 19.29 -2.31 -9.94
N GLU A 228 20.11 -1.34 -10.37
CA GLU A 228 20.13 -0.85 -11.77
C GLU A 228 20.63 -1.91 -12.77
N SER A 229 21.09 -3.07 -12.27
CA SER A 229 21.69 -4.18 -13.04
C SER A 229 20.66 -5.05 -13.78
N ALA A 230 19.47 -4.52 -14.09
CA ALA A 230 18.53 -5.18 -14.99
C ALA A 230 19.26 -5.50 -16.33
N PRO A 231 19.17 -6.75 -16.83
CA PRO A 231 19.81 -7.13 -18.09
C PRO A 231 19.41 -6.18 -19.23
N GLU A 232 20.35 -5.83 -20.12
CA GLU A 232 20.17 -4.89 -21.25
C GLU A 232 18.87 -5.13 -22.03
N ALA A 233 18.48 -6.40 -22.18
CA ALA A 233 17.27 -6.82 -22.88
C ALA A 233 15.98 -6.28 -22.25
N VAL A 234 15.90 -6.21 -20.91
CA VAL A 234 14.74 -5.65 -20.19
C VAL A 234 14.70 -4.14 -20.37
N ARG A 235 15.86 -3.47 -20.28
CA ARG A 235 15.97 -2.02 -20.54
C ARG A 235 15.55 -1.66 -21.96
N GLN A 236 15.90 -2.48 -22.95
CA GLN A 236 15.58 -2.24 -24.36
C GLN A 236 14.10 -2.50 -24.67
N ALA A 237 13.49 -3.53 -24.07
CA ALA A 237 12.06 -3.82 -24.19
C ALA A 237 11.19 -2.69 -23.61
N SER A 238 11.52 -2.16 -22.43
CA SER A 238 10.79 -1.06 -21.81
C SER A 238 10.89 0.26 -22.60
N ARG A 239 12.05 0.53 -23.23
CA ARG A 239 12.23 1.69 -24.14
C ARG A 239 11.45 1.57 -25.44
N LEU A 240 11.32 0.36 -25.99
CA LEU A 240 10.54 0.10 -27.20
C LEU A 240 9.03 0.21 -26.94
N ALA A 241 8.57 -0.23 -25.76
CA ALA A 241 7.17 -0.09 -25.36
C ALA A 241 6.76 1.38 -25.16
N THR A 242 7.64 2.20 -24.60
CA THR A 242 7.40 3.65 -24.37
C THR A 242 7.57 4.51 -25.64
N SER A 243 8.30 4.05 -26.65
CA SER A 243 8.46 4.75 -27.93
C SER A 243 7.44 4.34 -29.01
N GLY A 244 6.64 3.28 -28.76
CA GLY A 244 5.66 2.74 -29.70
C GLY A 244 4.37 3.54 -29.89
N GLU A 245 4.08 4.53 -29.03
CA GLU A 245 2.83 5.33 -29.13
C GLU A 245 2.92 6.54 -30.09
N VAL A 246 4.09 6.85 -30.65
CA VAL A 246 4.23 7.99 -31.58
C VAL A 246 4.55 7.49 -33.00
N LYS A 247 3.65 6.74 -33.62
CA LYS A 247 3.59 6.56 -35.10
C LYS A 247 2.34 5.77 -35.51
N ASN A 248 1.17 6.40 -35.46
CA ASN A 248 0.06 6.02 -36.33
C ASN A 248 -0.81 7.25 -36.63
N GLY A 249 -0.47 7.96 -37.70
CA GLY A 249 -1.25 9.12 -38.13
C GLY A 249 -0.65 9.87 -39.31
N SER A 250 -0.41 9.19 -40.44
CA SER A 250 -0.44 9.81 -41.78
C SER A 250 -0.06 8.78 -42.85
N SER A 251 -1.04 8.11 -43.44
CA SER A 251 -0.94 7.50 -44.78
C SER A 251 -2.32 7.24 -45.37
N ARG A 252 -2.81 8.17 -46.18
CA ARG A 252 -3.78 8.07 -47.30
C ARG A 252 -3.74 9.48 -47.92
N GLU A 253 -3.44 9.76 -49.18
CA GLU A 253 -3.82 9.11 -50.44
C GLU A 253 -2.92 9.70 -51.54
N ARG A 254 -2.32 8.85 -52.40
CA ARG A 254 -1.99 9.22 -53.79
C ARG A 254 -2.12 7.99 -54.67
N SER A 255 -3.29 7.80 -55.26
CA SER A 255 -3.46 6.98 -56.46
C SER A 255 -3.16 7.84 -57.70
N ARG A 256 -2.18 7.36 -58.49
CA ARG A 256 -2.01 7.62 -59.93
C ARG A 256 -3.24 7.03 -60.67
N SER A 257 -3.63 7.31 -61.90
CA SER A 257 -3.03 7.95 -63.08
C SER A 257 -4.18 8.22 -64.06
N SER A 258 -4.07 9.24 -64.90
CA SER A 258 -4.70 9.23 -66.23
C SER A 258 -3.73 9.79 -67.27
N ARG A 259 -2.95 8.89 -67.87
CA ARG A 259 -2.69 8.72 -69.30
C ARG A 259 -1.72 7.56 -69.51
#